data_AF-A0A9E6ANC3-F1
#
_entry.id   AF-A0A9E6ANC3-F1
#
_cell.length_a   1.000
_cell.length_b   1.000
_cell.length_c   1.000
_cell.angle_alpha   90.00
_cell.angle_beta   90.00
_cell.angle_gamma   90.00
#
_symmetry.space_group_name_H-M   'P 1'
#
loop_
_entity.id
_entity.type
_entity.pdbx_description
1 polymer ?
#
loop_
_entity_poly.entity_id
_entity_poly.type
_entity_poly.pdbx_seq_one_letter_code
_entity_poly.pdbx_strand_id
1 'polypeptide(L)'
;MNILKFMPIDKAMHLLGGGAIAGAFMPLGIIITLGIVIGAAIGKEIVIDKFTGGRPDITDVLVTILGGVIVVGLYQLMTVISKALF
;
A
#
# COMPACT_ATOMS: atom_id res chain seq x y z
N MET A 1 -16.34 -28.29 1.59
CA MET A 1 -15.35 -27.32 1.08
C MET A 1 -15.25 -26.18 2.07
N ASN A 2 -14.07 -25.97 2.66
CA ASN A 2 -13.86 -24.97 3.72
C ASN A 2 -13.84 -23.56 3.10
N ILE A 3 -14.95 -22.84 3.21
CA ILE A 3 -15.21 -21.55 2.56
C ILE A 3 -14.55 -20.36 3.32
N LEU A 4 -13.76 -20.64 4.37
CA LEU A 4 -13.26 -19.65 5.34
C LEU A 4 -11.73 -19.43 5.34
N LYS A 5 -10.94 -20.04 4.44
CA LYS A 5 -9.51 -20.28 4.75
C LYS A 5 -8.46 -19.24 4.27
N PHE A 6 -8.74 -18.27 3.40
CA PHE A 6 -7.66 -17.41 2.85
C PHE A 6 -7.88 -15.89 2.83
N MET A 7 -9.02 -15.40 3.29
CA MET A 7 -9.40 -13.98 3.12
C MET A 7 -8.69 -12.95 4.04
N PRO A 8 -8.24 -13.26 5.28
CA PRO A 8 -7.64 -12.24 6.15
C PRO A 8 -6.18 -11.91 5.83
N ILE A 9 -5.38 -12.92 5.48
CA ILE A 9 -3.92 -12.75 5.36
C ILE A 9 -3.52 -12.07 4.07
N ASP A 10 -4.23 -12.37 2.98
CA ASP A 10 -4.02 -11.78 1.66
C ASP A 10 -4.16 -10.25 1.70
N LYS A 11 -5.28 -9.76 2.25
CA LYS A 11 -5.50 -8.32 2.41
C LYS A 11 -4.52 -7.67 3.38
N ALA A 12 -4.13 -8.38 4.45
CA ALA A 12 -3.09 -7.90 5.35
C ALA A 12 -1.74 -7.72 4.64
N MET A 13 -1.37 -8.64 3.74
CA MET A 13 -0.14 -8.52 2.94
C MET A 13 -0.20 -7.35 1.96
N HIS A 14 -1.35 -7.09 1.35
CA HIS A 14 -1.54 -5.91 0.51
C HIS A 14 -1.39 -4.61 1.30
N LEU A 15 -2.01 -4.52 2.48
CA LEU A 15 -1.90 -3.37 3.37
C LEU A 15 -0.43 -3.13 3.78
N LEU A 16 0.24 -4.19 4.24
CA LEU A 16 1.65 -4.12 4.65
C LEU A 16 2.57 -3.78 3.46
N GLY A 17 2.31 -4.34 2.28
CA GLY A 17 3.05 -4.05 1.06
C GLY A 17 2.96 -2.58 0.68
N GLY A 18 1.76 -2.01 0.71
CA GLY A 18 1.56 -0.58 0.48
C GLY A 18 2.29 0.30 1.48
N GLY A 19 2.22 -0.05 2.77
CA GLY A 19 2.93 0.65 3.83
C GLY A 19 4.46 0.55 3.70
N ALA A 20 4.98 -0.61 3.33
CA ALA A 20 6.40 -0.84 3.11
C ALA A 20 6.93 -0.03 1.92
N ILE A 21 6.19 0.00 0.81
CA ILE A 21 6.51 0.84 -0.35
C ILE A 21 6.53 2.31 0.07
N ALA A 22 5.49 2.77 0.76
CA ALA A 22 5.47 4.16 1.24
C ALA A 22 6.69 4.47 2.11
N GLY A 23 6.98 3.64 3.12
CA GLY A 23 8.12 3.82 4.02
C GLY A 23 9.47 3.86 3.30
N ALA A 24 9.66 3.03 2.28
CA ALA A 24 10.90 3.00 1.49
C ALA A 24 11.11 4.27 0.65
N PHE A 25 10.03 4.87 0.14
CA PHE A 25 10.10 5.99 -0.80
C PHE A 25 9.80 7.36 -0.18
N MET A 26 9.39 7.43 1.09
CA MET A 26 9.14 8.70 1.81
C MET A 26 10.24 9.77 1.68
N PRO A 27 11.55 9.43 1.65
CA PRO A 27 12.60 10.43 1.43
C PRO A 27 12.50 11.22 0.11
N LEU A 28 11.78 10.69 -0.89
CA LEU A 28 11.51 11.38 -2.16
C LEU A 28 10.36 12.39 -2.06
N GLY A 29 9.68 12.46 -0.92
CA GLY A 29 8.54 13.34 -0.67
C GLY A 29 7.19 12.67 -0.91
N ILE A 30 6.15 13.28 -0.34
CA ILE A 30 4.79 12.71 -0.24
C ILE A 30 4.19 12.39 -1.60
N ILE A 31 4.22 13.35 -2.52
CA ILE A 31 3.55 13.22 -3.84
C ILE A 31 4.18 12.07 -4.64
N ILE A 32 5.51 12.02 -4.68
CA ILE A 32 6.25 10.97 -5.40
C ILE A 32 5.97 9.61 -4.75
N THR A 33 6.00 9.53 -3.43
CA THR A 33 5.72 8.30 -2.67
C THR A 33 4.33 7.74 -2.97
N LEU A 34 3.30 8.59 -2.93
CA LEU A 34 1.93 8.17 -3.23
C LEU A 34 1.79 7.72 -4.69
N GLY A 35 2.44 8.40 -5.62
CA GLY A 35 2.50 7.97 -7.03
C GLY A 35 3.08 6.57 -7.20
N ILE A 36 4.17 6.27 -6.48
CA ILE A 36 4.81 4.94 -6.50
C ILE A 36 3.91 3.87 -5.88
N VAL A 37 3.27 4.16 -4.74
CA VAL A 37 2.30 3.23 -4.11
C VAL A 37 1.15 2.90 -5.05
N ILE A 38 0.54 3.92 -5.67
CA ILE A 38 -0.56 3.75 -6.62
C ILE A 38 -0.10 2.95 -7.84
N GLY A 39 1.06 3.30 -8.41
CA GLY A 39 1.64 2.60 -9.54
C GLY A 39 1.93 1.12 -9.24
N ALA A 40 2.45 0.81 -8.05
CA ALA A 40 2.72 -0.55 -7.62
C ALA A 40 1.43 -1.35 -7.36
N ALA A 41 0.43 -0.75 -6.72
CA ALA A 41 -0.86 -1.37 -6.46
C ALA A 41 -1.59 -1.73 -7.76
N ILE A 42 -1.62 -0.79 -8.72
CA ILE A 42 -2.18 -1.01 -10.05
C ILE A 42 -1.33 -2.01 -10.84
N GLY A 43 0.00 -1.88 -10.77
CA GLY A 43 0.94 -2.73 -11.50
C GLY A 43 0.81 -4.21 -11.14
N LYS A 44 0.68 -4.53 -9.84
CA LYS A 44 0.46 -5.92 -9.42
C LYS A 44 -0.82 -6.49 -10.03
N GLU A 45 -1.95 -5.80 -9.89
CA GLU A 45 -3.26 -6.34 -10.31
C GLU A 45 -3.49 -6.31 -11.82
N ILE A 46 -3.08 -5.23 -12.49
CA ILE A 46 -3.31 -5.05 -13.93
C ILE A 46 -2.23 -5.74 -14.76
N VAL A 47 -0.97 -5.71 -14.31
CA VAL A 47 0.14 -6.28 -15.07
C VAL A 47 0.40 -7.69 -14.58
N ILE A 48 0.80 -7.88 -13.33
CA ILE A 48 1.25 -9.19 -12.88
C ILE A 48 0.11 -10.22 -12.93
N ASP A 49 -1.06 -9.90 -12.38
CA ASP A 49 -2.13 -10.89 -12.29
C ASP A 49 -2.78 -11.15 -13.65
N LYS A 50 -3.05 -10.11 -14.47
CA LYS A 50 -3.61 -10.36 -15.82
C LYS A 50 -2.65 -11.13 -16.72
N PHE A 51 -1.34 -10.85 -16.68
CA PHE A 51 -0.38 -11.53 -17.55
C PHE A 51 -0.02 -12.95 -17.07
N THR A 52 -0.18 -13.24 -15.77
CA THR A 52 0.07 -14.57 -15.20
C THR A 52 -1.17 -15.46 -15.14
N GLY A 53 -2.33 -14.97 -15.61
CA GLY A 53 -3.60 -15.71 -15.55
C GLY A 53 -4.30 -15.65 -14.19
N GLY A 54 -3.83 -14.81 -13.28
CA GLY A 54 -4.53 -14.42 -12.05
C GLY A 54 -5.79 -13.60 -12.33
N ARG A 55 -6.66 -13.50 -11.32
CA ARG A 55 -7.90 -12.73 -11.40
C ARG A 55 -7.69 -11.38 -10.70
N PRO A 56 -7.73 -10.25 -11.43
CA PRO A 56 -7.57 -8.94 -10.82
C PRO A 56 -8.64 -8.71 -9.74
N ASP A 57 -8.20 -8.24 -8.58
CA ASP A 57 -9.05 -7.87 -7.46
C ASP A 57 -8.84 -6.39 -7.12
N ILE A 58 -9.89 -5.59 -7.35
CA ILE A 58 -9.84 -4.16 -7.05
C ILE A 58 -9.67 -3.89 -5.55
N THR A 59 -10.08 -4.82 -4.70
CA THR A 59 -9.92 -4.67 -3.25
C THR A 59 -8.46 -4.72 -2.84
N ASP A 60 -7.62 -5.49 -3.55
CA ASP A 60 -6.18 -5.53 -3.31
C ASP A 60 -5.47 -4.24 -3.69
N VAL A 61 -5.89 -3.61 -4.80
CA VAL A 61 -5.44 -2.27 -5.16
C VAL A 61 -5.76 -1.28 -4.03
N LEU A 62 -7.01 -1.25 -3.59
CA LEU A 62 -7.49 -0.30 -2.59
C LEU A 62 -6.80 -0.50 -1.23
N VAL A 63 -6.65 -1.75 -0.79
CA VAL A 63 -6.00 -2.08 0.48
C VAL A 63 -4.51 -1.75 0.44
N THR A 64 -3.84 -1.97 -0.70
CA THR A 64 -2.44 -1.55 -0.89
C THR A 64 -2.31 -0.02 -0.82
N ILE A 65 -3.15 0.72 -1.52
CA ILE A 65 -3.14 2.19 -1.49
C ILE A 65 -3.39 2.70 -0.08
N LEU A 66 -4.38 2.13 0.63
CA LEU A 66 -4.70 2.49 2.00
C LEU A 66 -3.50 2.31 2.94
N GLY A 67 -2.77 1.19 2.82
CA GLY A 67 -1.57 0.93 3.60
C GLY A 67 -0.49 2.00 3.40
N GLY A 68 -0.28 2.41 2.15
CA GLY A 68 0.65 3.49 1.84
C GLY A 68 0.20 4.83 2.42
N VAL A 69 -1.08 5.20 2.25
CA VAL A 69 -1.66 6.44 2.80
C VAL A 69 -1.52 6.50 4.32
N ILE A 70 -1.75 5.40 5.03
CA ILE A 70 -1.59 5.33 6.49
C ILE A 70 -0.14 5.66 6.89
N VAL A 71 0.86 5.04 6.23
CA VAL A 71 2.27 5.29 6.55
C VAL A 71 2.68 6.72 6.23
N VAL A 72 2.26 7.26 5.08
CA VAL A 72 2.49 8.67 4.73
C VAL A 72 1.87 9.61 5.77
N GLY A 73 0.63 9.35 6.19
CA GLY A 73 -0.07 10.14 7.19
C GLY A 73 0.61 10.12 8.55
N LEU A 74 1.05 8.94 9.00
CA LEU A 74 1.80 8.78 10.25
C LEU A 74 3.13 9.54 10.20
N TYR A 75 3.86 9.46 9.08
CA TYR A 75 5.09 10.22 8.90
C TYR A 75 4.84 11.73 8.99
N GLN A 76 3.79 12.23 8.33
CA GLN A 76 3.45 13.65 8.36
C GLN A 76 3.08 14.10 9.78
N LEU A 77 2.29 13.30 10.50
CA LEU A 77 1.94 13.56 11.89
C LEU A 77 3.18 13.63 12.79
N MET A 78 4.08 12.65 12.68
CA MET A 78 5.34 12.65 13.43
C MET A 78 6.22 13.86 13.09
N THR A 79 6.25 14.26 11.82
CA THR A 79 6.99 15.46 11.39
C THR A 79 6.43 16.73 12.05
N VAL A 80 5.10 16.86 12.15
CA VAL A 80 4.46 17.99 12.82
C VAL A 80 4.73 17.98 14.32
N ILE A 81 4.61 16.82 14.98
CA ILE A 81 4.89 16.68 16.41
C ILE A 81 6.34 17.03 16.72
N SER A 82 7.30 16.51 15.95
CA SER A 82 8.72 16.80 16.15
C SER A 82 9.03 18.30 16.04
N LYS A 83 8.40 19.01 15.10
CA LYS A 83 8.53 20.48 14.95
C LYS A 83 7.86 21.29 16.06
N ALA A 84 6.92 20.70 16.79
CA ALA A 84 6.25 21.35 17.91
C ALA A 84 7.01 21.17 19.22
N LEU A 85 7.83 20.12 19.33
CA LEU A 85 8.56 19.76 20.56
C LEU A 85 10.00 20.28 20.60
N PHE A 86 10.62 20.52 19.44
CA PHE A 86 12.00 20.99 19.29
C PHE A 86 12.06 22.20 18.36
#